data_AF-A0A7Y2YLE1-F1
#
_entry.id   AF-A0A7Y2YLE1-F1
#
_cell.length_a   1.000
_cell.length_b   1.000
_cell.length_c   1.000
_cell.angle_alpha   90.00
_cell.angle_beta   90.00
_cell.angle_gamma   90.00
#
_symmetry.space_group_name_H-M   'P 1'
#
loop_
_entity.id
_entity.type
_entity.pdbx_description
1 polymer ?
#
loop_
_entity_poly.entity_id
_entity_poly.type
_entity_poly.pdbx_seq_one_letter_code
_entity_poly.pdbx_strand_id
1 'polypeptide(L)'
;MAFQQERVNTSPDVSDEVKYTTCYMCACRCGIKVHLKDGEVRYIEGNPDHPVNRGVLCAKGSSGIMQHLSPARLSHPLKRTGPRGSGEFEAISWEEAFEIACGWLGDIRASD
;
A
#
# COMPACT_ATOMS: atom_id res chain seq x y z
N MET A 1 19.36 47.78 7.88
CA MET A 1 18.17 47.27 7.18
C MET A 1 17.73 46.00 7.89
N ALA A 2 16.54 45.98 8.48
CA ALA A 2 16.01 44.77 9.12
C ALA A 2 15.54 43.81 8.02
N PHE A 3 16.08 42.59 8.01
CA PHE A 3 15.54 41.52 7.17
C PHE A 3 14.15 41.17 7.69
N GLN A 4 13.10 41.61 7.01
CA GLN A 4 11.76 41.07 7.20
C GLN A 4 11.75 39.66 6.63
N GLN A 5 11.87 38.66 7.50
CA GLN A 5 11.76 37.27 7.12
C GLN A 5 10.28 36.97 6.83
N GLU A 6 9.98 36.61 5.59
CA GLU A 6 8.64 36.21 5.18
C GLU A 6 8.17 35.03 6.05
N ARG A 7 7.01 35.19 6.70
CA ARG A 7 6.41 34.13 7.52
C ARG A 7 5.71 33.12 6.61
N VAL A 8 6.47 32.16 6.10
CA VAL A 8 5.95 31.03 5.33
C VAL A 8 5.20 30.08 6.27
N ASN A 9 4.00 29.68 5.90
CA ASN A 9 3.30 28.59 6.59
C ASN A 9 4.03 27.27 6.27
N THR A 10 4.80 26.75 7.22
CA THR A 10 5.56 25.50 7.06
C THR A 10 4.71 24.24 7.21
N SER A 11 3.45 24.38 7.62
CA SER A 11 2.51 23.26 7.80
C SER A 11 1.11 23.64 7.29
N PRO A 12 0.94 23.81 5.97
CA PRO A 12 -0.38 24.04 5.39
C PRO A 12 -1.26 22.79 5.51
N ASP A 13 -2.58 22.98 5.45
CA ASP A 13 -3.51 21.87 5.32
C ASP A 13 -3.33 21.19 3.95
N VAL A 14 -2.91 19.93 3.97
CA VAL A 14 -2.58 19.15 2.76
C VAL A 14 -3.69 18.21 2.31
N SER A 15 -4.80 18.13 3.06
CA SER A 15 -5.86 17.12 2.91
C SER A 15 -7.25 17.65 3.23
N ASP A 16 -8.27 17.09 2.58
CA ASP A 16 -9.69 17.29 2.91
C ASP A 16 -10.22 16.23 3.89
N GLU A 17 -9.55 15.07 3.96
CA GLU A 17 -9.93 13.96 4.82
C GLU A 17 -8.70 13.29 5.46
N VAL A 18 -8.85 12.85 6.71
CA VAL A 18 -7.84 12.06 7.42
C VAL A 18 -8.44 10.73 7.87
N LYS A 19 -7.78 9.62 7.49
CA LYS A 19 -8.13 8.26 7.92
C LYS A 19 -7.05 7.69 8.82
N TYR A 20 -7.46 6.85 9.76
CA TYR A 20 -6.57 6.16 10.69
C TYR A 20 -6.47 4.70 10.31
N THR A 21 -5.27 4.17 10.21
CA THR A 21 -5.04 2.76 9.88
C THR A 21 -3.69 2.28 10.41
N THR A 22 -3.30 1.07 10.02
CA THR A 22 -2.08 0.40 10.44
C THR A 22 -1.08 0.33 9.30
N CYS A 23 0.18 0.64 9.57
CA CYS A 23 1.29 0.50 8.64
C CYS A 23 1.65 -0.99 8.43
N TYR A 24 1.70 -1.43 7.17
CA TYR A 24 2.05 -2.80 6.77
C TYR A 24 3.46 -2.99 6.22
N MET A 25 4.32 -1.96 6.34
CA MET A 25 5.68 -1.99 5.78
C MET A 25 6.65 -2.89 6.56
N CYS A 26 6.32 -3.25 7.81
CA CYS A 26 7.05 -4.24 8.60
C CYS A 26 6.13 -4.88 9.64
N ALA A 27 6.64 -5.85 10.39
CA ALA A 27 5.90 -6.57 11.43
C ALA A 27 5.47 -5.70 12.63
N CYS A 28 6.02 -4.50 12.82
CA CYS A 28 5.73 -3.67 14.00
C CYS A 28 4.29 -3.14 14.04
N ARG A 29 3.60 -3.03 12.89
CA ARG A 29 2.20 -2.56 12.80
C ARG A 29 1.97 -1.21 13.50
N CYS A 30 2.79 -0.22 13.20
CA CYS A 30 2.63 1.15 13.70
C CYS A 30 1.28 1.74 13.27
N GLY A 31 0.65 2.56 14.11
CA GLY A 31 -0.54 3.32 13.73
C GLY A 31 -0.16 4.55 12.92
N ILE A 32 -0.94 4.82 11.89
CA ILE A 32 -0.71 5.92 10.95
C ILE A 32 -1.98 6.75 10.72
N LYS A 33 -1.77 8.02 10.42
CA LYS A 33 -2.75 8.94 9.85
C LYS A 33 -2.46 9.08 8.36
N VAL A 34 -3.48 8.88 7.56
CA VAL A 34 -3.42 8.97 6.10
C VAL A 34 -4.23 10.18 5.68
N HIS A 35 -3.54 11.14 5.10
CA HIS A 35 -4.09 12.39 4.59
C HIS A 35 -4.50 12.17 3.13
N LEU A 36 -5.79 12.35 2.87
CA LEU A 36 -6.42 12.19 1.57
C LEU A 36 -6.74 13.56 0.99
N LYS A 37 -6.68 13.67 -0.33
CA LYS A 37 -7.19 14.85 -1.05
C LYS A 37 -7.79 14.38 -2.36
N ASP A 38 -9.04 14.75 -2.61
CA ASP A 38 -9.79 14.30 -3.78
C ASP A 38 -9.87 12.76 -3.86
N GLY A 39 -9.92 12.08 -2.70
CA GLY A 39 -9.93 10.62 -2.58
C GLY A 39 -8.58 9.92 -2.75
N GLU A 40 -7.50 10.64 -3.07
CA GLU A 40 -6.17 10.10 -3.29
C GLU A 40 -5.24 10.34 -2.10
N VAL A 41 -4.32 9.40 -1.84
CA VAL A 41 -3.36 9.52 -0.72
C VAL A 41 -2.32 10.58 -1.01
N ARG A 42 -2.25 11.62 -0.17
CA ARG A 42 -1.26 12.72 -0.28
C ARG A 42 -0.10 12.60 0.68
N TYR A 43 -0.38 12.21 1.92
CA TYR A 43 0.64 12.19 2.97
C TYR A 43 0.33 11.14 4.02
N ILE A 44 1.38 10.55 4.61
CA ILE A 44 1.28 9.56 5.68
C ILE A 44 2.19 9.97 6.82
N GLU A 45 1.62 10.11 8.01
CA GLU A 45 2.35 10.37 9.25
C GLU A 45 1.94 9.39 10.36
N GLY A 46 2.72 9.37 11.44
CA GLY A 46 2.41 8.50 12.57
C GLY A 46 1.20 9.00 13.34
N ASN A 47 0.41 8.08 13.89
CA ASN A 47 -0.69 8.41 14.79
C ASN A 47 -0.16 8.60 16.24
N PRO A 48 -0.23 9.81 16.83
CA PRO A 48 0.16 10.06 18.22
C PRO A 48 -0.58 9.20 19.25
N ASP A 49 -1.84 8.86 18.96
CA ASP A 49 -2.70 8.12 19.87
C ASP A 49 -2.50 6.60 19.81
N HIS A 50 -1.67 6.13 18.87
CA HIS A 50 -1.45 4.69 18.70
C HIS A 50 -0.38 4.17 19.69
N PRO A 51 -0.67 3.11 20.46
CA PRO A 51 0.17 2.68 21.59
C PRO A 51 1.57 2.23 21.17
N VAL A 52 1.71 1.68 19.96
CA VAL A 52 2.97 1.11 19.47
C VAL A 52 4.02 2.19 19.16
N ASN A 53 3.64 3.26 18.47
CA ASN A 53 4.59 4.20 17.89
C ASN A 53 4.43 5.64 18.36
N ARG A 54 3.32 5.97 19.04
CA ARG A 54 3.09 7.29 19.67
C ARG A 54 3.45 8.46 18.75
N GLY A 55 3.04 8.39 17.48
CA GLY A 55 3.26 9.43 16.48
C GLY A 55 4.56 9.33 15.70
N VAL A 56 5.54 8.55 16.14
CA VAL A 56 6.80 8.35 15.39
C VAL A 56 6.54 7.42 14.20
N LEU A 57 7.04 7.79 13.02
CA LEU A 57 6.96 6.96 11.82
C LEU A 57 8.34 6.87 11.15
N CYS A 58 8.77 5.65 10.82
CA CYS A 58 10.02 5.46 10.10
C CYS A 58 9.87 5.73 8.60
N ALA A 59 10.99 5.95 7.90
CA ALA A 59 11.00 6.25 6.47
C ALA A 59 10.21 5.25 5.62
N LYS A 60 10.25 3.95 5.96
CA LYS A 60 9.47 2.91 5.27
C LYS A 60 7.97 3.19 5.32
N GLY A 61 7.47 3.56 6.50
CA GLY A 61 6.05 3.87 6.70
C GLY A 61 5.63 5.14 5.96
N SER A 62 6.46 6.19 6.04
CA SER A 62 6.23 7.43 5.31
C SER A 62 6.24 7.23 3.79
N SER A 63 7.03 6.27 3.28
CA SER A 63 7.09 5.92 1.87
C SER A 63 5.96 5.00 1.38
N GLY A 64 4.97 4.67 2.22
CA GLY A 64 3.92 3.70 1.87
C GLY A 64 3.14 4.06 0.60
N ILE A 65 3.02 5.35 0.28
CA ILE A 65 2.38 5.87 -0.94
C ILE A 65 3.04 5.31 -2.21
N MET A 66 4.38 5.25 -2.23
CA MET A 66 5.14 4.80 -3.40
C MET A 66 4.91 3.32 -3.71
N GLN A 67 4.58 2.50 -2.70
CA GLN A 67 4.20 1.11 -2.91
C GLN A 67 2.80 1.02 -3.54
N HIS A 68 1.84 1.81 -3.04
CA HIS A 68 0.45 1.75 -3.49
C HIS A 68 0.28 2.26 -4.93
N LEU A 69 1.01 3.32 -5.28
CA LEU A 69 0.97 3.98 -6.59
C LEU A 69 2.10 3.51 -7.52
N SER A 70 2.80 2.42 -7.19
CA SER A 70 3.87 1.91 -8.03
C SER A 70 3.35 1.53 -9.43
N PRO A 71 3.99 1.97 -10.52
CA PRO A 71 3.60 1.55 -11.88
C PRO A 71 3.83 0.06 -12.12
N ALA A 72 4.65 -0.60 -11.30
CA ALA A 72 4.90 -2.03 -11.36
C ALA A 72 3.90 -2.86 -10.52
N ARG A 73 2.90 -2.22 -9.90
CA ARG A 73 1.89 -2.93 -9.11
C ARG A 73 1.03 -3.80 -10.03
N LEU A 74 0.90 -5.07 -9.67
CA LEU A 74 0.04 -6.00 -10.40
C LEU A 74 -1.43 -5.54 -10.33
N SER A 75 -2.05 -5.42 -11.50
CA SER A 75 -3.45 -5.01 -11.66
C SER A 75 -4.38 -6.16 -12.06
N HIS A 76 -3.82 -7.28 -12.54
CA HIS A 76 -4.56 -8.44 -13.01
C HIS A 76 -3.91 -9.74 -12.51
N PRO A 77 -4.68 -10.83 -12.36
CA PRO A 77 -4.12 -12.16 -12.23
C PRO A 77 -3.28 -12.53 -13.45
N LEU A 78 -2.16 -13.20 -13.22
CA LEU A 78 -1.22 -13.62 -14.26
C LEU A 78 -1.06 -15.15 -14.24
N LYS A 79 -1.31 -15.78 -15.38
CA LYS A 79 -1.16 -17.22 -15.58
C LYS A 79 0.14 -17.51 -16.31
N ARG A 80 0.91 -18.44 -15.77
CA ARG A 80 2.18 -18.87 -16.38
C ARG A 80 1.89 -19.71 -17.62
N THR A 81 2.45 -19.33 -18.77
CA THR A 81 2.26 -20.02 -20.05
C THR A 81 3.50 -20.82 -20.49
N GLY A 82 4.67 -20.50 -19.93
CA GLY A 82 5.94 -21.20 -20.21
C GLY A 82 6.46 -22.09 -19.07
N PRO A 83 7.67 -22.68 -19.26
CA PRO A 83 8.36 -23.42 -18.22
C PRO A 83 8.59 -22.59 -16.95
N ARG A 84 8.65 -23.24 -15.79
CA ARG A 84 8.90 -22.54 -14.52
C ARG A 84 10.26 -21.83 -14.57
N GLY A 85 10.23 -20.51 -14.41
CA GLY A 85 11.41 -19.66 -14.48
C GLY A 85 11.60 -18.91 -15.80
N SER A 86 10.79 -19.16 -16.84
CA SER A 86 10.89 -18.44 -18.11
C SER A 86 10.40 -16.99 -18.03
N GLY A 87 9.56 -16.66 -17.04
CA GLY A 87 8.96 -15.34 -16.91
C GLY A 87 7.81 -15.09 -17.88
N GLU A 88 7.32 -16.13 -18.58
CA GLU A 88 6.23 -16.01 -19.53
C GLU A 88 4.87 -16.13 -18.82
N PHE A 89 4.11 -15.03 -18.88
CA PHE A 89 2.79 -14.91 -18.28
C PHE A 89 1.80 -14.25 -19.23
N GLU A 90 0.55 -14.69 -19.16
CA GLU A 90 -0.60 -14.04 -19.78
C GLU A 90 -1.53 -13.50 -18.70
N ALA A 91 -2.18 -12.36 -18.97
CA ALA A 91 -3.21 -11.81 -18.09
C ALA A 91 -4.51 -12.59 -18.28
N ILE A 92 -5.14 -12.99 -17.17
CA ILE A 92 -6.42 -13.71 -17.16
C ILE A 92 -7.45 -12.99 -16.28
N SER A 93 -8.72 -13.38 -16.38
CA SER A 93 -9.76 -12.87 -15.50
C SER A 93 -9.65 -13.45 -14.09
N TRP A 94 -10.34 -12.81 -13.13
CA TRP A 94 -10.44 -13.33 -11.77
C TRP A 94 -11.24 -14.63 -11.72
N GLU A 95 -12.28 -14.75 -12.54
CA GLU A 95 -13.10 -15.96 -12.66
C GLU A 95 -12.23 -17.15 -13.11
N GLU A 96 -11.47 -17.01 -14.20
CA GLU A 96 -10.56 -18.06 -14.67
C GLU A 96 -9.50 -18.39 -13.61
N ALA A 97 -8.93 -17.37 -12.95
CA ALA A 97 -7.91 -17.57 -11.91
C ALA A 97 -8.44 -18.41 -10.74
N PHE A 98 -9.68 -18.14 -10.29
CA PHE A 98 -10.32 -18.90 -9.23
C PHE A 98 -10.70 -20.31 -9.66
N GLU A 99 -11.24 -20.50 -10.87
CA GLU A 99 -11.56 -21.82 -11.40
C GLU A 99 -10.33 -22.73 -11.44
N ILE A 100 -9.20 -22.21 -11.93
CA ILE A 100 -7.92 -22.93 -11.97
C ILE A 100 -7.46 -23.31 -10.56
N ALA A 101 -7.42 -22.34 -9.64
CA ALA A 101 -6.93 -22.56 -8.28
C ALA A 101 -7.81 -23.56 -7.50
N CYS A 102 -9.13 -23.44 -7.61
CA CYS A 102 -10.09 -24.33 -6.98
C CYS A 102 -10.03 -25.74 -7.57
N GLY A 103 -9.86 -25.88 -8.90
CA GLY A 103 -9.68 -27.19 -9.53
C GLY A 103 -8.47 -27.92 -8.95
N TRP A 104 -7.29 -27.28 -8.93
CA TRP A 104 -6.07 -27.90 -8.40
C TRP A 104 -6.17 -28.27 -6.92
N LEU A 105 -6.65 -27.35 -6.08
CA LEU A 105 -6.77 -27.60 -4.64
C LEU A 105 -7.86 -28.63 -4.33
N GLY A 106 -8.94 -28.64 -5.10
CA GLY A 106 -10.04 -29.60 -4.99
C GLY A 106 -9.59 -31.02 -5.27
N ASP A 107 -8.84 -31.23 -6.36
CA ASP A 107 -8.30 -32.53 -6.74
C ASP A 107 -7.34 -33.08 -5.67
N ILE A 108 -6.46 -32.22 -5.12
CA ILE A 108 -5.54 -32.61 -4.04
C ILE A 108 -6.33 -33.06 -2.80
N ARG A 109 -7.30 -32.25 -2.37
CA ARG A 109 -8.14 -32.57 -1.20
C ARG A 109 -8.99 -33.82 -1.38
N ALA A 110 -9.34 -34.18 -2.61
CA ALA A 110 -10.10 -35.39 -2.89
C ALA A 110 -9.22 -36.65 -2.92
N SER A 111 -7.89 -36.49 -2.98
CA SER A 111 -6.94 -37.58 -3.21
C SER A 111 -5.85 -37.73 -2.14
N ASP A 112 -5.82 -36.88 -1.11
CA ASP A 112 -4.97 -37.02 0.08
C ASP A 112 -5.57 -37.97 1.13
#